data_AF-A0A971KPN1-F1
#
_entry.id   AF-A0A971KPN1-F1
#
_cell.length_a   1.000
_cell.length_b   1.000
_cell.length_c   1.000
_cell.angle_alpha   90.00
_cell.angle_beta   90.00
_cell.angle_gamma   90.00
#
_symmetry.space_group_name_H-M   'P 1'
#
loop_
_entity.id
_entity.type
_entity.pdbx_description
1 polymer ?
#
loop_
_entity_poly.entity_id
_entity_poly.type
_entity_poly.pdbx_seq_one_letter_code
_entity_poly.pdbx_strand_id
1 'polypeptide(L)'
;MENENLKKKNNILTIILVLIFVIGIIFIGYYFLNKSSSDNSTNKQENAEIDNSNEEPQKEETNNQIMKTDEEVFDEIEEIIKNELYVFYGLNSIDDLTPEIKAFLAGDLFHKNIGLKDYIENSVPLKAEDLKKEFDKSSISVFGFENASIPCLLYEKFDHYEWTYKPETETYEYTEIGHGGSGAGPVDKQIIKENKENGLFVISYKYLWESFGEFEEELNIYTNFEDAMSSSNPLTTISRDYNREILIETKATEVLSDLDTYTYTFELIDNEIKLKDFNRS
;
A
#
# COMPACT_ATOMS: atom_id res chain seq x y z
N MET A 1 59.85 -17.74 16.70
CA MET A 1 58.91 -17.46 17.80
C MET A 1 58.40 -16.01 17.82
N GLU A 2 59.15 -15.01 17.34
CA GLU A 2 58.69 -13.60 17.34
C GLU A 2 57.54 -13.31 16.35
N ASN A 3 57.56 -13.93 15.17
CA ASN A 3 56.57 -13.68 14.11
C ASN A 3 55.15 -14.20 14.41
N GLU A 4 55.01 -15.27 15.20
CA GLU A 4 53.68 -15.79 15.58
C GLU A 4 52.99 -14.92 16.63
N ASN A 5 53.77 -14.31 17.53
CA ASN A 5 53.24 -13.39 18.54
C ASN A 5 52.76 -12.07 17.93
N LEU A 6 53.39 -11.59 16.86
CA LEU A 6 52.95 -10.43 16.08
C LEU A 6 51.64 -10.70 15.32
N LYS A 7 51.52 -11.88 14.69
CA LYS A 7 50.30 -12.28 13.97
C LYS A 7 49.11 -12.46 14.91
N LYS A 8 49.35 -13.02 16.10
CA LYS A 8 48.31 -13.17 17.14
C LYS A 8 47.86 -11.84 17.74
N LYS A 9 48.78 -10.88 17.94
CA LYS A 9 48.43 -9.52 18.39
C LYS A 9 47.60 -8.75 17.36
N ASN A 10 47.92 -8.87 16.07
CA ASN A 10 47.16 -8.21 15.02
C ASN A 10 45.73 -8.76 14.89
N ASN A 11 45.55 -10.08 15.00
CA ASN A 11 44.22 -10.69 14.98
C ASN A 11 43.37 -10.26 16.18
N ILE A 12 43.97 -10.16 17.37
CA ILE A 12 43.25 -9.68 18.57
C ILE A 12 42.83 -8.21 18.39
N LEU A 13 43.70 -7.36 17.85
CA LEU A 13 43.39 -5.97 17.58
C LEU A 13 42.24 -5.82 16.57
N THR A 14 42.24 -6.62 15.50
CA THR A 14 41.14 -6.64 14.52
C THR A 14 39.82 -7.06 15.14
N ILE A 15 39.81 -8.10 15.99
CA ILE A 15 38.59 -8.56 16.67
C ILE A 15 38.05 -7.48 17.62
N ILE A 16 38.94 -6.79 18.35
CA ILE A 16 38.55 -5.69 19.25
C ILE A 16 37.93 -4.53 18.44
N LEU A 17 38.49 -4.17 17.29
CA LEU A 17 37.95 -3.10 16.45
C LEU A 17 36.57 -3.44 15.87
N VAL A 18 36.36 -4.69 15.46
CA VAL A 18 35.03 -5.16 14.99
C VAL A 18 34.01 -5.12 16.13
N LEU A 19 34.38 -5.54 17.33
CA LEU A 19 33.49 -5.47 18.51
C LEU A 19 33.12 -4.02 18.87
N ILE A 20 34.07 -3.09 18.83
CA ILE A 20 33.80 -1.66 19.07
C ILE A 20 32.85 -1.10 18.01
N PHE A 21 33.01 -1.48 16.74
CA PHE A 21 32.14 -1.03 15.66
C PHE A 21 30.70 -1.56 15.82
N VAL A 22 30.53 -2.84 16.16
CA VAL A 22 29.21 -3.44 16.41
C VAL A 22 28.54 -2.79 17.63
N ILE A 23 29.27 -2.56 18.72
CA ILE A 23 28.74 -1.87 19.90
C ILE A 23 28.36 -0.42 19.56
N GLY A 24 29.14 0.26 18.72
CA GLY A 24 28.83 1.61 18.24
C GLY A 24 27.51 1.69 17.47
N ILE A 25 27.26 0.75 16.55
CA ILE A 25 26.00 0.66 15.79
C ILE A 25 24.82 0.41 16.73
N ILE A 26 24.96 -0.48 17.72
CA ILE A 26 23.92 -0.76 18.71
C ILE A 26 23.62 0.48 19.56
N PHE A 27 24.63 1.22 19.98
CA PHE A 27 24.45 2.47 20.75
C PHE A 27 23.78 3.57 19.92
N ILE A 28 24.12 3.70 18.63
CA ILE A 28 23.48 4.66 17.72
C ILE A 28 22.00 4.27 17.52
N GLY A 29 21.70 3.00 17.24
CA GLY A 29 20.32 2.52 17.12
C GLY A 29 19.50 2.72 18.39
N TYR A 30 20.08 2.44 19.56
CA TYR A 30 19.43 2.67 20.86
C TYR A 30 19.17 4.16 21.14
N TYR A 31 20.10 5.05 20.75
CA TYR A 31 19.92 6.50 20.91
C TYR A 31 18.75 7.04 20.06
N PHE A 32 18.61 6.57 18.82
CA PHE A 32 17.49 6.96 17.96
C PHE A 32 16.14 6.39 18.43
N LEU A 33 16.11 5.15 18.91
CA LEU A 33 14.90 4.53 19.46
C LEU A 33 14.43 5.20 20.76
N ASN A 34 15.33 5.54 21.68
CA ASN A 34 14.95 6.23 22.93
C ASN A 34 14.55 7.71 22.72
N LYS A 35 15.07 8.39 21.68
CA LYS A 35 14.63 9.76 21.36
C LYS A 35 13.19 9.78 20.84
N SER A 36 12.73 8.71 20.21
CA SER A 36 11.35 8.56 19.74
C SER A 36 10.34 8.19 20.85
N SER A 37 10.78 7.81 22.05
CA SER A 37 9.89 7.39 23.15
C SER A 37 9.79 8.41 24.31
N SER A 38 10.32 9.62 24.15
CA SER A 38 10.39 10.63 25.23
C SER A 38 9.30 11.70 25.19
N ASP A 39 8.52 11.85 24.11
CA ASP A 39 7.50 12.90 24.01
C ASP A 39 6.10 12.29 23.88
N ASN A 40 5.59 11.74 25.00
CA ASN A 40 4.17 11.79 25.36
C ASN A 40 3.93 11.16 26.74
N SER A 41 3.96 11.99 27.79
CA SER A 41 2.94 12.00 28.86
C SER A 41 3.35 12.93 29.99
N THR A 42 2.79 14.13 30.03
CA THR A 42 2.51 14.79 31.31
C THR A 42 1.05 15.18 31.31
N ASN A 43 0.21 14.38 31.96
CA ASN A 43 -0.95 14.93 32.62
C ASN A 43 -1.01 14.35 34.04
N LYS A 44 -0.69 15.23 34.98
CA LYS A 44 -0.90 15.03 36.40
C LYS A 44 -2.40 14.94 36.66
N GLN A 45 -2.76 13.97 37.48
CA GLN A 45 -4.02 13.90 38.16
C GLN A 45 -4.06 15.00 39.24
N GLU A 46 -5.08 15.85 39.22
CA GLU A 46 -5.54 16.59 40.40
C GLU A 46 -7.04 16.88 40.26
N ASN A 47 -7.83 16.27 41.15
CA ASN A 47 -9.21 16.67 41.39
C ASN A 47 -9.19 17.95 42.23
N ALA A 48 -9.84 19.01 41.77
CA ALA A 48 -10.38 20.05 42.65
C ALA A 48 -11.62 20.71 42.03
N GLU A 49 -12.47 21.15 42.93
CA GLU A 49 -13.86 21.63 42.86
C GLU A 49 -14.31 22.61 41.77
N ILE A 50 -15.63 22.59 41.64
CA ILE A 50 -16.58 23.42 40.88
C ILE A 50 -16.41 24.93 41.19
N ASP A 51 -16.42 25.79 40.16
CA ASP A 51 -17.21 27.03 40.22
C ASP A 51 -17.63 27.54 38.82
N ASN A 52 -18.88 28.00 38.74
CA ASN A 52 -19.52 28.55 37.54
C ASN A 52 -19.12 30.02 37.34
N SER A 53 -18.60 30.39 36.17
CA SER A 53 -18.85 31.74 35.63
C SER A 53 -18.72 31.78 34.11
N ASN A 54 -19.73 32.41 33.49
CA ASN A 54 -19.86 32.69 32.07
C ASN A 54 -18.76 33.64 31.57
N GLU A 55 -18.17 33.32 30.42
CA GLU A 55 -17.90 34.19 29.25
C GLU A 55 -16.75 33.56 28.43
N GLU A 56 -17.10 32.91 27.30
CA GLU A 56 -16.11 32.45 26.32
C GLU A 56 -15.57 33.64 25.52
N PRO A 57 -14.26 33.87 25.48
CA PRO A 57 -13.65 34.69 24.45
C PRO A 57 -13.57 33.88 23.16
N GLN A 58 -14.12 34.41 22.07
CA GLN A 58 -13.89 33.91 20.71
C GLN A 58 -12.38 33.85 20.44
N LYS A 59 -11.82 32.65 20.46
CA LYS A 59 -10.51 32.38 19.88
C LYS A 59 -10.68 32.30 18.38
N GLU A 60 -10.05 33.23 17.66
CA GLU A 60 -9.68 32.96 16.27
C GLU A 60 -8.84 31.68 16.25
N GLU A 61 -9.39 30.62 15.68
CA GLU A 61 -8.62 29.45 15.26
C GLU A 61 -7.72 29.90 14.11
N THR A 62 -6.52 30.36 14.44
CA THR A 62 -5.41 30.34 13.49
C THR A 62 -5.16 28.89 13.13
N ASN A 63 -5.71 28.51 11.98
CA ASN A 63 -5.54 27.22 11.34
C ASN A 63 -4.07 27.10 10.89
N ASN A 64 -3.19 26.72 11.82
CA ASN A 64 -1.82 26.33 11.51
C ASN A 64 -1.89 24.99 10.76
N GLN A 65 -2.17 25.03 9.46
CA GLN A 65 -1.94 23.88 8.57
C GLN A 65 -0.45 23.56 8.63
N ILE A 66 -0.12 22.48 9.33
CA ILE A 66 1.21 21.88 9.28
C ILE A 66 1.37 21.37 7.85
N MET A 67 2.23 22.01 7.07
CA MET A 67 2.56 21.52 5.72
C MET A 67 3.35 20.23 5.85
N LYS A 68 2.90 19.18 5.16
CA LYS A 68 3.61 17.89 5.06
C LYS A 68 4.97 18.08 4.38
N THR A 69 5.98 17.34 4.83
CA THR A 69 7.26 17.21 4.15
C THR A 69 7.12 16.34 2.90
N ASP A 70 8.08 16.42 1.97
CA ASP A 70 8.04 15.59 0.77
C ASP A 70 8.18 14.09 1.09
N GLU A 71 8.96 13.73 2.13
CA GLU A 71 9.13 12.35 2.61
C GLU A 71 7.80 11.78 3.12
N GLU A 72 7.07 12.53 3.97
CA GLU A 72 5.75 12.13 4.45
C GLU A 72 4.74 11.96 3.30
N VAL A 73 4.84 12.78 2.24
CA VAL A 73 3.98 12.64 1.06
C VAL A 73 4.32 11.38 0.26
N PHE A 74 5.60 11.02 0.10
CA PHE A 74 5.98 9.78 -0.57
C PHE A 74 5.54 8.54 0.21
N ASP A 75 5.66 8.54 1.54
CA ASP A 75 5.15 7.47 2.39
C ASP A 75 3.63 7.27 2.20
N GLU A 76 2.86 8.36 2.17
CA GLU A 76 1.42 8.29 1.90
C GLU A 76 1.10 7.82 0.47
N ILE A 77 1.91 8.22 -0.52
CA ILE A 77 1.79 7.73 -1.90
C ILE A 77 2.00 6.21 -1.98
N GLU A 78 2.99 5.67 -1.27
CA GLU A 78 3.23 4.22 -1.25
C GLU A 78 2.02 3.46 -0.71
N GLU A 79 1.41 3.98 0.36
CA GLU A 79 0.20 3.39 0.95
C GLU A 79 -1.01 3.52 0.01
N ILE A 80 -1.15 4.63 -0.72
CA ILE A 80 -2.18 4.77 -1.75
C ILE A 80 -1.99 3.72 -2.86
N ILE A 81 -0.77 3.53 -3.35
CA ILE A 81 -0.50 2.56 -4.41
C ILE A 81 -0.86 1.13 -3.96
N LYS A 82 -0.45 0.79 -2.74
CA LYS A 82 -0.70 -0.53 -2.14
C LYS A 82 -2.19 -0.78 -1.86
N ASN A 83 -2.90 0.21 -1.32
CA ASN A 83 -4.24 0.00 -0.77
C ASN A 83 -5.37 0.38 -1.74
N GLU A 84 -5.10 1.27 -2.70
CA GLU A 84 -6.08 1.76 -3.68
C GLU A 84 -5.71 1.37 -5.13
N LEU A 85 -4.47 1.62 -5.55
CA LEU A 85 -4.10 1.52 -6.97
C LEU A 85 -3.69 0.10 -7.41
N TYR A 86 -3.85 -0.91 -6.56
CA TYR A 86 -3.64 -2.31 -6.97
C TYR A 86 -4.55 -2.72 -8.14
N VAL A 87 -5.69 -2.05 -8.32
CA VAL A 87 -6.61 -2.27 -9.45
C VAL A 87 -6.03 -1.84 -10.80
N PHE A 88 -4.87 -1.16 -10.79
CA PHE A 88 -4.20 -0.64 -11.98
C PHE A 88 -3.16 -1.62 -12.54
N TYR A 89 -2.85 -2.70 -11.82
CA TYR A 89 -1.76 -3.62 -12.18
C TYR A 89 -1.91 -4.25 -13.57
N GLY A 90 -3.16 -4.48 -14.01
CA GLY A 90 -3.49 -4.97 -15.35
C GLY A 90 -3.79 -3.89 -16.40
N LEU A 91 -3.55 -2.61 -16.09
CA LEU A 91 -3.82 -1.50 -17.00
C LEU A 91 -2.51 -1.02 -17.65
N ASN A 92 -2.61 -0.42 -18.83
CA ASN A 92 -1.46 0.20 -19.50
C ASN A 92 -1.37 1.70 -19.20
N SER A 93 -2.50 2.35 -18.98
CA SER A 93 -2.56 3.80 -18.75
C SER A 93 -3.78 4.22 -17.95
N ILE A 94 -3.79 5.48 -17.53
CA ILE A 94 -4.94 6.10 -16.86
C ILE A 94 -6.22 6.06 -17.72
N ASP A 95 -6.07 6.07 -19.04
CA ASP A 95 -7.20 6.04 -19.98
C ASP A 95 -7.93 4.69 -20.00
N ASP A 96 -7.32 3.64 -19.46
CA ASP A 96 -7.92 2.31 -19.34
C ASP A 96 -8.87 2.20 -18.12
N LEU A 97 -9.02 3.27 -17.32
CA LEU A 97 -9.91 3.28 -16.16
C LEU A 97 -11.39 3.32 -16.54
N THR A 98 -12.00 2.15 -16.65
CA THR A 98 -13.43 2.01 -16.89
C THR A 98 -14.29 2.36 -15.66
N PRO A 99 -15.58 2.68 -15.85
CA PRO A 99 -16.53 2.81 -14.75
C PRO A 99 -16.55 1.61 -13.79
N GLU A 100 -16.42 0.38 -14.31
CA GLU A 100 -16.42 -0.85 -13.51
C GLU A 100 -15.21 -0.94 -12.57
N ILE A 101 -14.02 -0.52 -13.03
CA ILE A 101 -12.80 -0.49 -12.19
C ILE A 101 -12.96 0.53 -11.06
N LYS A 102 -13.54 1.71 -11.37
CA LYS A 102 -13.80 2.75 -10.38
C LYS A 102 -14.86 2.32 -9.36
N ALA A 103 -15.92 1.65 -9.82
CA ALA A 103 -16.94 1.06 -8.96
C ALA A 103 -16.36 -0.06 -8.07
N PHE A 104 -15.46 -0.87 -8.62
CA PHE A 104 -14.74 -1.90 -7.86
C PHE A 104 -13.89 -1.30 -6.74
N LEU A 105 -13.07 -0.29 -7.03
CA LEU A 105 -12.30 0.41 -5.99
C LEU A 105 -13.22 1.00 -4.91
N ALA A 106 -14.31 1.65 -5.31
CA ALA A 106 -15.28 2.22 -4.36
C ALA A 106 -15.86 1.13 -3.45
N GLY A 107 -16.20 -0.03 -4.02
CA GLY A 107 -16.71 -1.20 -3.30
C GLY A 107 -15.69 -1.76 -2.30
N ASP A 108 -14.41 -1.86 -2.69
CA ASP A 108 -13.33 -2.32 -1.81
C ASP A 108 -13.05 -1.33 -0.67
N LEU A 109 -13.00 -0.02 -0.95
CA LEU A 109 -12.85 1.01 0.07
C LEU A 109 -14.02 0.99 1.06
N PHE A 110 -15.25 0.84 0.56
CA PHE A 110 -16.44 0.68 1.38
C PHE A 110 -16.36 -0.58 2.27
N HIS A 111 -15.93 -1.70 1.68
CA HIS A 111 -15.71 -2.95 2.40
C HIS A 111 -14.73 -2.78 3.56
N LYS A 112 -13.58 -2.15 3.31
CA LYS A 112 -12.51 -1.94 4.30
C LYS A 112 -12.97 -1.03 5.45
N ASN A 113 -13.76 0.00 5.16
CA ASN A 113 -14.18 1.00 6.14
C ASN A 113 -15.35 0.56 7.02
N ILE A 114 -16.32 -0.19 6.46
CA ILE A 114 -17.59 -0.48 7.14
C ILE A 114 -17.76 -1.99 7.39
N GLY A 115 -17.10 -2.85 6.60
CA GLY A 115 -17.22 -4.31 6.64
C GLY A 115 -18.44 -4.82 5.85
N LEU A 116 -18.23 -5.63 4.79
CA LEU A 116 -19.35 -6.20 3.99
C LEU A 116 -20.28 -7.08 4.82
N LYS A 117 -19.76 -7.68 5.89
CA LYS A 117 -20.42 -8.75 6.60
C LYS A 117 -21.81 -8.33 7.08
N ASP A 118 -21.94 -7.12 7.60
CA ASP A 118 -23.22 -6.60 8.08
C ASP A 118 -24.21 -6.32 6.93
N TYR A 119 -23.76 -5.98 5.74
CA TYR A 119 -24.65 -5.76 4.57
C TYR A 119 -25.19 -7.07 4.00
N ILE A 120 -24.33 -8.09 3.92
CA ILE A 120 -24.70 -9.41 3.41
C ILE A 120 -25.64 -10.11 4.39
N GLU A 121 -25.28 -10.16 5.68
CA GLU A 121 -26.05 -10.85 6.71
C GLU A 121 -27.43 -10.21 6.94
N ASN A 122 -27.55 -8.89 6.80
CA ASN A 122 -28.82 -8.19 6.98
C ASN A 122 -29.62 -7.97 5.68
N SER A 123 -29.10 -8.43 4.53
CA SER A 123 -29.74 -8.30 3.21
C SER A 123 -30.17 -6.86 2.88
N VAL A 124 -29.41 -5.87 3.36
CA VAL A 124 -29.67 -4.46 3.07
C VAL A 124 -29.03 -4.13 1.72
N PRO A 125 -29.79 -3.65 0.73
CA PRO A 125 -29.20 -3.21 -0.53
C PRO A 125 -28.20 -2.08 -0.27
N LEU A 126 -27.01 -2.21 -0.86
CA LEU A 126 -25.99 -1.17 -0.81
C LEU A 126 -26.45 0.00 -1.69
N LYS A 127 -26.45 1.23 -1.16
CA LYS A 127 -26.87 2.39 -1.95
C LYS A 127 -25.71 2.91 -2.79
N ALA A 128 -26.01 3.39 -3.98
CA ALA A 128 -25.02 3.97 -4.88
C ALA A 128 -24.34 5.23 -4.30
N GLU A 129 -25.08 6.03 -3.54
CA GLU A 129 -24.54 7.22 -2.88
C GLU A 129 -23.43 6.88 -1.86
N ASP A 130 -23.55 5.74 -1.17
CA ASP A 130 -22.56 5.31 -0.18
C ASP A 130 -21.23 4.97 -0.87
N LEU A 131 -21.27 4.27 -2.01
CA LEU A 131 -20.08 4.00 -2.82
C LEU A 131 -19.47 5.27 -3.39
N LYS A 132 -20.30 6.17 -3.92
CA LYS A 132 -19.82 7.45 -4.44
C LYS A 132 -19.08 8.24 -3.36
N LYS A 133 -19.61 8.27 -2.13
CA LYS A 133 -18.98 8.96 -1.00
C LYS A 133 -17.61 8.37 -0.64
N GLU A 134 -17.45 7.05 -0.70
CA GLU A 134 -16.14 6.43 -0.49
C GLU A 134 -15.18 6.70 -1.66
N PHE A 135 -15.68 6.65 -2.90
CA PHE A 135 -14.87 7.01 -4.08
C PHE A 135 -14.37 8.45 -4.03
N ASP A 136 -15.21 9.40 -3.61
CA ASP A 136 -14.86 10.83 -3.55
C ASP A 136 -13.63 11.09 -2.65
N LYS A 137 -13.38 10.23 -1.66
CA LYS A 137 -12.20 10.28 -0.76
C LYS A 137 -10.93 9.68 -1.38
N SER A 138 -11.07 8.81 -2.39
CA SER A 138 -9.92 8.12 -3.00
C SER A 138 -8.97 9.10 -3.68
N SER A 139 -7.74 8.63 -3.91
CA SER A 139 -6.73 9.35 -4.68
C SER A 139 -7.14 9.59 -6.13
N ILE A 140 -8.04 8.76 -6.69
CA ILE A 140 -8.44 8.82 -8.10
C ILE A 140 -9.75 9.59 -8.33
N SER A 141 -10.27 10.26 -7.30
CA SER A 141 -11.61 10.89 -7.37
C SER A 141 -11.74 11.97 -8.45
N VAL A 142 -10.62 12.57 -8.87
CA VAL A 142 -10.56 13.59 -9.93
C VAL A 142 -11.01 13.09 -11.31
N PHE A 143 -11.04 11.77 -11.55
CA PHE A 143 -11.46 11.18 -12.82
C PHE A 143 -12.97 10.92 -12.92
N GLY A 144 -13.73 11.33 -11.89
CA GLY A 144 -15.18 11.23 -11.86
C GLY A 144 -15.70 9.80 -11.63
N PHE A 145 -16.86 9.73 -10.98
CA PHE A 145 -17.54 8.48 -10.66
C PHE A 145 -18.79 8.29 -11.52
N GLU A 146 -18.95 7.10 -12.07
CA GLU A 146 -20.16 6.66 -12.76
C GLU A 146 -20.59 5.34 -12.15
N ASN A 147 -21.89 5.20 -11.85
CA ASN A 147 -22.41 3.96 -11.29
C ASN A 147 -22.31 2.85 -12.34
N ALA A 148 -21.54 1.82 -12.04
CA ALA A 148 -21.41 0.61 -12.84
C ALA A 148 -21.52 -0.61 -11.93
N SER A 149 -21.85 -1.77 -12.50
CA SER A 149 -21.81 -3.03 -11.77
C SER A 149 -20.38 -3.33 -11.30
N ILE A 150 -20.26 -3.93 -10.13
CA ILE A 150 -18.97 -4.31 -9.54
C ILE A 150 -18.74 -5.79 -9.87
N PRO A 151 -17.80 -6.10 -10.77
CA PRO A 151 -17.39 -7.48 -10.99
C PRO A 151 -16.72 -8.06 -9.74
N CYS A 152 -16.76 -9.37 -9.60
CA CYS A 152 -16.01 -10.03 -8.55
C CYS A 152 -14.51 -10.02 -8.89
N LEU A 153 -13.80 -9.03 -8.36
CA LEU A 153 -12.34 -8.91 -8.46
C LEU A 153 -11.67 -8.93 -7.07
N LEU A 154 -12.42 -9.24 -6.00
CA LEU A 154 -11.91 -9.27 -4.62
C LEU A 154 -11.28 -10.64 -4.33
N TYR A 155 -9.96 -10.65 -4.15
CA TYR A 155 -9.17 -11.88 -4.08
C TYR A 155 -8.79 -12.33 -2.65
N GLU A 156 -9.24 -11.65 -1.60
CA GLU A 156 -8.69 -11.90 -0.26
C GLU A 156 -9.55 -12.74 0.70
N LYS A 157 -10.84 -13.01 0.44
CA LYS A 157 -11.65 -13.86 1.35
C LYS A 157 -12.70 -14.73 0.65
N PHE A 158 -13.01 -15.84 1.32
CA PHE A 158 -13.69 -17.06 0.87
C PHE A 158 -14.98 -16.93 0.06
N ASP A 159 -15.63 -15.76 -0.02
CA ASP A 159 -16.90 -15.60 -0.72
C ASP A 159 -16.77 -14.57 -1.84
N HIS A 160 -17.02 -15.02 -3.07
CA HIS A 160 -16.96 -14.19 -4.26
C HIS A 160 -18.35 -13.59 -4.52
N TYR A 161 -18.44 -12.26 -4.48
CA TYR A 161 -19.68 -11.52 -4.71
C TYR A 161 -19.55 -10.61 -5.93
N GLU A 162 -20.51 -10.70 -6.84
CA GLU A 162 -20.74 -9.70 -7.87
C GLU A 162 -21.86 -8.77 -7.42
N TRP A 163 -21.72 -7.47 -7.66
CA TRP A 163 -22.79 -6.51 -7.36
C TRP A 163 -23.33 -5.89 -8.64
N THR A 164 -24.59 -6.15 -8.93
CA THR A 164 -25.28 -5.54 -10.07
C THR A 164 -25.89 -4.21 -9.65
N TYR A 165 -25.53 -3.14 -10.37
CA TYR A 165 -26.16 -1.84 -10.18
C TYR A 165 -27.59 -1.83 -10.74
N LYS A 166 -28.54 -1.31 -9.96
CA LYS A 166 -29.96 -1.12 -10.30
C LYS A 166 -30.26 0.37 -10.43
N PRO A 167 -30.30 0.92 -11.66
CA PRO A 167 -30.56 2.35 -11.87
C PRO A 167 -31.91 2.82 -11.33
N GLU A 168 -32.93 1.96 -11.34
CA GLU A 168 -34.29 2.26 -10.92
C GLU A 168 -34.44 2.52 -9.42
N THR A 169 -33.58 1.89 -8.61
CA THR A 169 -33.57 2.01 -7.15
C THR A 169 -32.32 2.70 -6.62
N GLU A 170 -31.34 2.97 -7.50
CA GLU A 170 -30.02 3.48 -7.15
C GLU A 170 -29.30 2.61 -6.11
N THR A 171 -29.46 1.30 -6.22
CA THR A 171 -28.88 0.31 -5.29
C THR A 171 -28.05 -0.73 -6.03
N TYR A 172 -27.26 -1.45 -5.25
CA TYR A 172 -26.49 -2.59 -5.68
C TYR A 172 -27.07 -3.86 -5.05
N GLU A 173 -27.33 -4.86 -5.90
CA GLU A 173 -27.76 -6.19 -5.49
C GLU A 173 -26.60 -7.17 -5.66
N TYR A 174 -26.28 -7.92 -4.60
CA TYR A 174 -25.20 -8.91 -4.68
C TYR A 174 -25.72 -10.26 -5.17
N THR A 175 -24.84 -10.98 -5.87
CA THR A 175 -24.98 -12.41 -6.16
C THR A 175 -23.73 -13.11 -5.70
N GLU A 176 -23.88 -14.16 -4.92
CA GLU A 176 -22.78 -15.06 -4.55
C GLU A 176 -22.45 -15.94 -5.76
N ILE A 177 -21.22 -15.86 -6.25
CA ILE A 177 -20.76 -16.59 -7.44
C ILE A 177 -19.90 -17.83 -7.10
N GLY A 178 -19.57 -18.02 -5.82
CA GLY A 178 -18.92 -19.24 -5.30
C GLY A 178 -17.72 -18.97 -4.39
N HIS A 179 -16.94 -20.03 -4.17
CA HIS A 179 -15.69 -20.01 -3.41
C HIS A 179 -14.53 -20.38 -4.33
N GLY A 180 -13.34 -19.83 -4.08
CA GLY A 180 -12.15 -20.03 -4.90
C GLY A 180 -11.75 -18.78 -5.68
N GLY A 181 -10.62 -18.19 -5.32
CA GLY A 181 -10.04 -17.04 -6.03
C GLY A 181 -8.71 -17.39 -6.68
N SER A 182 -8.48 -16.84 -7.87
CA SER A 182 -7.18 -16.82 -8.53
C SER A 182 -6.91 -15.41 -9.07
N GLY A 183 -5.74 -14.86 -8.80
CA GLY A 183 -5.36 -13.55 -9.32
C GLY A 183 -3.85 -13.37 -9.37
N ALA A 184 -3.41 -12.14 -9.60
CA ALA A 184 -2.01 -11.79 -9.69
C ALA A 184 -1.67 -10.55 -8.86
N GLY A 185 -0.46 -10.51 -8.30
CA GLY A 185 0.01 -9.40 -7.49
C GLY A 185 1.53 -9.34 -7.42
N PRO A 186 2.08 -8.21 -6.96
CA PRO A 186 3.52 -8.05 -6.87
C PRO A 186 4.07 -8.91 -5.73
N VAL A 187 5.04 -9.76 -6.05
CA VAL A 187 5.85 -10.49 -5.07
C VAL A 187 7.08 -9.68 -4.63
N ASP A 188 7.53 -8.77 -5.50
CA ASP A 188 8.62 -7.83 -5.26
C ASP A 188 8.34 -6.50 -5.94
N LYS A 189 8.88 -5.43 -5.38
CA LYS A 189 8.83 -4.10 -5.97
C LYS A 189 10.20 -3.42 -5.86
N GLN A 190 10.67 -2.83 -6.95
CA GLN A 190 11.87 -1.99 -6.95
C GLN A 190 11.53 -0.58 -7.39
N ILE A 191 11.82 0.40 -6.53
CA ILE A 191 11.73 1.82 -6.88
C ILE A 191 12.87 2.14 -7.85
N ILE A 192 12.51 2.62 -9.04
CA ILE A 192 13.49 3.06 -10.05
C ILE A 192 13.52 4.58 -10.22
N LYS A 193 12.49 5.27 -9.75
CA LYS A 193 12.43 6.73 -9.72
C LYS A 193 11.53 7.20 -8.60
N GLU A 194 12.00 8.20 -7.86
CA GLU A 194 11.23 8.94 -6.87
C GLU A 194 11.71 10.40 -6.93
N ASN A 195 10.83 11.31 -7.36
CA ASN A 195 11.17 12.73 -7.37
C ASN A 195 9.93 13.64 -7.36
N LYS A 196 10.14 14.89 -6.93
CA LYS A 196 9.16 15.96 -7.02
C LYS A 196 9.60 16.98 -8.05
N GLU A 197 8.76 17.29 -9.03
CA GLU A 197 9.03 18.27 -10.07
C GLU A 197 7.77 19.07 -10.41
N ASN A 198 7.87 20.40 -10.43
CA ASN A 198 6.75 21.29 -10.76
C ASN A 198 5.47 21.06 -9.93
N GLY A 199 5.63 20.67 -8.66
CA GLY A 199 4.51 20.38 -7.75
C GLY A 199 3.90 18.98 -7.91
N LEU A 200 4.42 18.17 -8.83
CA LEU A 200 4.03 16.79 -9.03
C LEU A 200 5.01 15.84 -8.33
N PHE A 201 4.48 14.81 -7.69
CA PHE A 201 5.23 13.71 -7.10
C PHE A 201 5.19 12.54 -8.07
N VAL A 202 6.34 12.04 -8.50
CA VAL A 202 6.46 10.94 -9.45
C VAL A 202 7.17 9.79 -8.77
N ILE A 203 6.54 8.62 -8.79
CA ILE A 203 7.14 7.37 -8.33
C ILE A 203 7.01 6.31 -9.43
N SER A 204 8.10 5.62 -9.72
CA SER A 204 8.12 4.54 -10.70
C SER A 204 8.65 3.27 -10.06
N TYR A 205 7.91 2.18 -10.26
CA TYR A 205 8.27 0.84 -9.80
C TYR A 205 8.51 -0.09 -10.98
N LYS A 206 9.35 -1.09 -10.74
CA LYS A 206 9.33 -2.36 -11.48
C LYS A 206 8.85 -3.44 -10.53
N TYR A 207 7.88 -4.23 -10.97
CA TYR A 207 7.28 -5.30 -10.17
C TYR A 207 7.67 -6.66 -10.71
N LEU A 208 7.93 -7.58 -9.79
CA LEU A 208 7.93 -9.00 -10.07
C LEU A 208 6.59 -9.57 -9.62
N TRP A 209 6.00 -10.47 -10.39
CA TRP A 209 4.62 -10.90 -10.17
C TRP A 209 4.56 -12.33 -9.66
N GLU A 210 3.54 -12.62 -8.85
CA GLU A 210 3.09 -13.98 -8.54
C GLU A 210 1.62 -14.14 -8.94
N SER A 211 1.25 -15.38 -9.25
CA SER A 211 -0.14 -15.81 -9.29
C SER A 211 -0.51 -16.34 -7.90
N PHE A 212 -1.60 -15.84 -7.32
CA PHE A 212 -2.14 -16.42 -6.09
C PHE A 212 -3.39 -17.22 -6.42
N GLY A 213 -3.47 -18.43 -5.87
CA GLY A 213 -4.60 -19.33 -5.95
C GLY A 213 -4.73 -20.12 -4.64
N GLU A 214 -5.88 -20.77 -4.44
CA GLU A 214 -6.07 -21.63 -3.28
C GLU A 214 -5.13 -22.86 -3.36
N PHE A 215 -4.33 -23.08 -2.30
CA PHE A 215 -3.55 -24.30 -2.04
C PHE A 215 -2.30 -24.57 -2.90
N GLU A 216 -1.54 -23.55 -3.30
CA GLU A 216 -0.25 -23.79 -3.99
C GLU A 216 0.90 -24.00 -2.99
N GLU A 217 1.52 -25.19 -3.01
CA GLU A 217 2.73 -25.54 -2.24
C GLU A 217 4.02 -24.89 -2.81
N GLU A 218 3.93 -24.43 -4.05
CA GLU A 218 4.98 -23.75 -4.80
C GLU A 218 4.52 -22.36 -5.20
N LEU A 219 5.46 -21.50 -5.59
CA LEU A 219 5.21 -20.14 -6.02
C LEU A 219 5.79 -19.91 -7.40
N ASN A 220 4.92 -19.66 -8.37
CA ASN A 220 5.34 -19.25 -9.71
C ASN A 220 5.56 -17.75 -9.75
N ILE A 221 6.71 -17.36 -10.31
CA ILE A 221 7.14 -15.98 -10.46
C ILE A 221 7.11 -15.60 -11.94
N TYR A 222 6.66 -14.39 -12.24
CA TYR A 222 6.46 -13.89 -13.61
C TYR A 222 7.05 -12.48 -13.79
N THR A 223 7.41 -12.15 -15.02
CA THR A 223 8.00 -10.84 -15.37
C THR A 223 6.95 -9.78 -15.72
N ASN A 224 5.71 -10.17 -16.03
CA ASN A 224 4.61 -9.27 -16.34
C ASN A 224 3.29 -9.76 -15.73
N PHE A 225 2.32 -8.84 -15.62
CA PHE A 225 1.03 -9.09 -14.99
C PHE A 225 0.17 -10.09 -15.78
N GLU A 226 0.17 -10.05 -17.12
CA GLU A 226 -0.69 -10.90 -17.95
C GLU A 226 -0.30 -12.39 -17.83
N ASP A 227 0.99 -12.68 -17.86
CA ASP A 227 1.53 -14.02 -17.65
C ASP A 227 1.18 -14.52 -16.24
N ALA A 228 1.28 -13.67 -15.21
CA ALA A 228 0.86 -14.01 -13.85
C ALA A 228 -0.65 -14.30 -13.77
N MET A 229 -1.48 -13.42 -14.32
CA MET A 229 -2.95 -13.52 -14.27
C MET A 229 -3.47 -14.74 -15.04
N SER A 230 -2.79 -15.12 -16.13
CA SER A 230 -3.10 -16.32 -16.91
C SER A 230 -2.39 -17.58 -16.44
N SER A 231 -1.51 -17.45 -15.44
CA SER A 231 -0.61 -18.51 -14.95
C SER A 231 0.17 -19.18 -16.08
N SER A 232 0.69 -18.39 -17.02
CA SER A 232 1.45 -18.87 -18.18
C SER A 232 2.87 -18.31 -18.19
N ASN A 233 3.80 -19.06 -18.79
CA ASN A 233 5.21 -18.67 -18.96
C ASN A 233 5.93 -18.21 -17.67
N PRO A 234 5.93 -19.00 -16.58
CA PRO A 234 6.64 -18.62 -15.36
C PRO A 234 8.13 -18.44 -15.62
N LEU A 235 8.70 -17.35 -15.09
CA LEU A 235 10.15 -17.12 -15.03
C LEU A 235 10.84 -18.22 -14.23
N THR A 236 10.26 -18.57 -13.08
CA THR A 236 10.74 -19.63 -12.20
C THR A 236 9.63 -20.08 -11.26
N THR A 237 9.80 -21.28 -10.72
CA THR A 237 8.98 -21.81 -9.62
C THR A 237 9.85 -21.94 -8.39
N ILE A 238 9.37 -21.43 -7.25
CA ILE A 238 10.09 -21.44 -5.97
C ILE A 238 9.27 -22.24 -4.95
N SER A 239 9.90 -23.19 -4.27
CA SER A 239 9.27 -23.89 -3.14
C SER A 239 8.96 -22.92 -1.99
N ARG A 240 7.93 -23.18 -1.17
CA ARG A 240 7.59 -22.33 0.01
C ARG A 240 8.58 -22.48 1.20
N ASP A 241 9.87 -22.61 0.96
CA ASP A 241 10.91 -22.77 2.00
C ASP A 241 11.49 -21.43 2.54
N TYR A 242 12.31 -21.51 3.61
CA TYR A 242 12.74 -20.36 4.42
C TYR A 242 13.61 -19.31 3.68
N ASN A 243 14.09 -19.61 2.46
CA ASN A 243 14.97 -18.73 1.68
C ASN A 243 14.26 -17.99 0.54
N ARG A 244 12.92 -18.04 0.49
CA ARG A 244 12.11 -17.51 -0.60
C ARG A 244 12.37 -16.03 -0.91
N GLU A 245 12.42 -15.18 0.11
CA GLU A 245 12.60 -13.72 -0.06
C GLU A 245 13.91 -13.38 -0.78
N ILE A 246 15.01 -14.02 -0.37
CA ILE A 246 16.33 -13.82 -0.99
C ILE A 246 16.30 -14.27 -2.46
N LEU A 247 15.62 -15.37 -2.77
CA LEU A 247 15.50 -15.86 -4.14
C LEU A 247 14.66 -14.92 -5.02
N ILE A 248 13.57 -14.38 -4.48
CA ILE A 248 12.73 -13.38 -5.15
C ILE A 248 13.55 -12.12 -5.45
N GLU A 249 14.23 -11.55 -4.46
CA GLU A 249 15.05 -10.34 -4.61
C GLU A 249 16.19 -10.55 -5.62
N THR A 250 16.84 -11.71 -5.57
CA THR A 250 17.88 -12.11 -6.53
C THR A 250 17.29 -12.14 -7.95
N LYS A 251 16.12 -12.76 -8.13
CA LYS A 251 15.46 -12.84 -9.43
C LYS A 251 15.04 -11.46 -9.93
N ALA A 252 14.41 -10.63 -9.09
CA ALA A 252 14.01 -9.28 -9.44
C ALA A 252 15.20 -8.45 -9.95
N THR A 253 16.36 -8.58 -9.30
CA THR A 253 17.60 -7.92 -9.72
C THR A 253 18.14 -8.47 -11.05
N GLU A 254 18.12 -9.79 -11.25
CA GLU A 254 18.59 -10.43 -12.48
C GLU A 254 17.80 -10.00 -13.72
N VAL A 255 16.47 -9.84 -13.59
CA VAL A 255 15.58 -9.55 -14.73
C VAL A 255 15.13 -8.08 -14.77
N LEU A 256 15.73 -7.20 -13.96
CA LEU A 256 15.26 -5.82 -13.80
C LEU A 256 15.10 -5.06 -15.13
N SER A 257 15.95 -5.31 -16.12
CA SER A 257 15.83 -4.68 -17.44
C SER A 257 14.57 -5.09 -18.21
N ASP A 258 14.03 -6.26 -17.91
CA ASP A 258 12.99 -6.94 -18.68
C ASP A 258 11.60 -6.76 -18.04
N LEU A 259 11.54 -6.22 -16.82
CA LEU A 259 10.29 -5.90 -16.12
C LEU A 259 9.66 -4.60 -16.65
N ASP A 260 8.35 -4.59 -16.74
CA ASP A 260 7.59 -3.36 -17.04
C ASP A 260 7.76 -2.32 -15.95
N THR A 261 7.76 -1.06 -16.37
CA THR A 261 7.84 0.09 -15.48
C THR A 261 6.45 0.68 -15.27
N TYR A 262 6.01 0.73 -14.01
CA TYR A 262 4.76 1.34 -13.59
C TYR A 262 5.06 2.71 -13.02
N THR A 263 4.62 3.77 -13.69
CA THR A 263 4.84 5.16 -13.25
C THR A 263 3.52 5.77 -12.79
N TYR A 264 3.53 6.28 -11.56
CA TYR A 264 2.42 6.98 -10.93
C TYR A 264 2.82 8.44 -10.73
N THR A 265 1.96 9.36 -11.17
CA THR A 265 2.15 10.80 -10.97
C THR A 265 1.03 11.33 -10.09
N PHE A 266 1.39 12.01 -9.01
CA PHE A 266 0.46 12.58 -8.04
C PHE A 266 0.59 14.09 -7.94
N GLU A 267 -0.48 14.73 -7.49
CA GLU A 267 -0.57 16.15 -7.19
C GLU A 267 -1.24 16.34 -5.82
N LEU A 268 -0.83 17.36 -5.07
CA LEU A 268 -1.54 17.76 -3.84
C LEU A 268 -2.63 18.77 -4.21
N ILE A 269 -3.89 18.39 -3.98
CA ILE A 269 -5.06 19.25 -4.18
C ILE A 269 -5.77 19.37 -2.83
N ASP A 270 -5.89 20.59 -2.30
CA ASP A 270 -6.52 20.84 -0.99
C ASP A 270 -5.94 20.00 0.17
N ASN A 271 -4.62 19.76 0.13
CA ASN A 271 -3.87 18.92 1.09
C ASN A 271 -4.18 17.41 1.01
N GLU A 272 -4.87 16.97 -0.03
CA GLU A 272 -5.09 15.56 -0.37
C GLU A 272 -4.20 15.14 -1.54
N ILE A 273 -3.67 13.93 -1.48
CA ILE A 273 -2.87 13.35 -2.56
C ILE A 273 -3.84 12.78 -3.61
N LYS A 274 -3.79 13.34 -4.82
CA LYS A 274 -4.61 12.91 -5.95
C LYS A 274 -3.74 12.35 -7.06
N LEU A 275 -4.14 11.21 -7.62
CA LEU A 275 -3.51 10.65 -8.80
C LEU A 275 -3.80 11.55 -9.99
N LYS A 276 -2.75 11.95 -10.70
CA LYS A 276 -2.82 12.78 -11.89
C LYS A 276 -2.73 11.94 -13.16
N ASP A 277 -1.84 10.95 -13.15
CA ASP A 277 -1.53 10.13 -14.32
C ASP A 277 -0.95 8.78 -13.89
N PHE A 278 -1.12 7.78 -14.75
CA PHE A 278 -0.59 6.44 -14.62
C PHE A 278 -0.18 5.93 -16.01
N ASN A 279 1.00 5.30 -16.09
CA ASN A 279 1.41 4.54 -17.26
C ASN A 279 2.24 3.31 -16.90
N ARG A 280 2.13 2.29 -17.75
CA ARG A 280 2.98 1.10 -17.78
C ARG A 280 3.74 1.06 -19.11
N SER A 281 5.04 0.82 -19.06
CA SER A 281 5.93 0.82 -20.23
C SER A 281 7.02 -0.24 -20.20
#